data_AF-A0A4U6CVW0-F1
#
_entry.id   AF-A0A4U6CVW0-F1
#
_cell.length_a   1.000
_cell.length_b   1.000
_cell.length_c   1.000
_cell.angle_alpha   90.00
_cell.angle_beta   90.00
_cell.angle_gamma   90.00
#
_symmetry.space_group_name_H-M   'P 1'
#
loop_
_entity.id
_entity.type
_entity.pdbx_description
1 polymer ?
#
loop_
_entity_poly.entity_id
_entity_poly.type
_entity_poly.pdbx_seq_one_letter_code
_entity_poly.pdbx_strand_id
1 'polypeptide(L)'
;MTNGLKKAVFNLMDKAFTQEGFVLAIRKWQPEMMYEIDLHLPEVDMNKWNTIPRLKCKVAEFEYRDYTPAKWDVEKRICTMLIETEHNGHGSAWTKNLQAGDTILFAPAHAAQLPSRPGKIVCFGDGSALGHFLALKQLTNRNEYPFEAVIFLNEDYTLPDYFKNKNPEFKFVMMPGANSLDSLNQFSENKRMSDYTAVYIAGFIPMVTGLRKILKKNPYLTAKIFAHGFWS
;
A
#
# COMPACT_ATOMS: atom_id res chain seq x y z
N MET A 1 29.85 -13.89 5.08
CA MET A 1 29.14 -14.94 4.31
C MET A 1 29.75 -15.05 2.93
N THR A 2 30.24 -16.23 2.55
CA THR A 2 30.87 -16.51 1.24
C THR A 2 29.87 -16.36 0.08
N ASN A 3 30.32 -15.81 -1.04
CA ASN A 3 29.47 -15.50 -2.22
C ASN A 3 28.70 -16.71 -2.76
N GLY A 4 29.21 -17.94 -2.59
CA GLY A 4 28.55 -19.17 -3.04
C GLY A 4 27.28 -19.52 -2.27
N LEU A 5 27.26 -19.33 -0.95
CA LEU A 5 26.10 -19.60 -0.09
C LEU A 5 24.98 -18.59 -0.35
N LYS A 6 25.32 -17.31 -0.53
CA LYS A 6 24.37 -16.28 -0.95
C LYS A 6 23.73 -16.65 -2.29
N LYS A 7 24.54 -16.98 -3.31
CA LYS A 7 24.05 -17.32 -4.65
C LYS A 7 23.15 -18.56 -4.67
N ALA A 8 23.44 -19.58 -3.86
CA ALA A 8 22.59 -20.77 -3.75
C ALA A 8 21.22 -20.46 -3.12
N VAL A 9 21.19 -19.66 -2.04
CA VAL A 9 19.93 -19.22 -1.40
C VAL A 9 19.12 -18.33 -2.35
N PHE A 10 19.79 -17.45 -3.10
CA PHE A 10 19.14 -16.59 -4.09
C PHE A 10 18.57 -17.36 -5.28
N ASN A 11 19.27 -18.36 -5.80
CA ASN A 11 18.75 -19.25 -6.84
C ASN A 11 17.50 -20.04 -6.38
N LEU A 12 17.40 -20.32 -5.08
CA LEU A 12 16.21 -20.94 -4.51
C LEU A 12 15.03 -19.95 -4.43
N MET A 13 15.30 -18.69 -4.11
CA MET A 13 14.29 -17.62 -4.11
C MET A 13 13.83 -17.27 -5.53
N ASP A 14 14.71 -17.21 -6.52
CA ASP A 14 14.34 -16.96 -7.92
C ASP A 14 13.37 -18.03 -8.45
N LYS A 15 13.50 -19.28 -7.99
CA LYS A 15 12.55 -20.36 -8.30
C LYS A 15 11.15 -20.16 -7.69
N ALA A 16 10.99 -19.26 -6.72
CA ALA A 16 9.68 -18.93 -6.14
C ALA A 16 8.92 -17.88 -6.97
N PHE A 17 9.62 -17.09 -7.79
CA PHE A 17 9.03 -16.12 -8.72
C PHE A 17 8.64 -16.82 -10.01
N THR A 18 7.53 -17.53 -9.94
CA THR A 18 7.02 -18.36 -11.05
C THR A 18 5.93 -17.67 -11.85
N GLN A 19 5.38 -16.57 -11.34
CA GLN A 19 4.24 -15.91 -11.98
C GLN A 19 4.68 -14.69 -12.76
N GLU A 20 4.11 -14.57 -13.95
CA GLU A 20 4.28 -13.44 -14.86
C GLU A 20 3.05 -12.54 -14.84
N GLY A 21 3.29 -11.24 -14.80
CA GLY A 21 2.27 -10.20 -14.93
C GLY A 21 2.64 -9.26 -16.07
N PHE A 22 1.64 -8.72 -16.76
CA PHE A 22 1.85 -7.88 -17.94
C PHE A 22 1.41 -6.45 -17.65
N VAL A 23 2.30 -5.49 -17.86
CA VAL A 23 1.98 -4.08 -17.72
C VAL A 23 1.08 -3.65 -18.86
N LEU A 24 -0.15 -3.24 -18.53
CA LEU A 24 -1.12 -2.80 -19.52
C LEU A 24 -1.04 -1.28 -19.76
N ALA A 25 -0.92 -0.52 -18.67
CA ALA A 25 -0.92 0.93 -18.73
C ALA A 25 -0.22 1.51 -17.50
N ILE A 26 0.40 2.67 -17.69
CA ILE A 26 1.02 3.45 -16.64
C ILE A 26 0.47 4.87 -16.69
N ARG A 27 0.01 5.37 -15.54
CA ARG A 27 -0.39 6.76 -15.33
C ARG A 27 0.45 7.34 -14.21
N LYS A 28 0.71 8.63 -14.25
CA LYS A 28 1.52 9.32 -13.25
C LYS A 28 0.75 10.49 -12.65
N TRP A 29 0.78 10.64 -11.34
CA TRP A 29 0.29 11.85 -10.69
C TRP A 29 1.42 12.86 -10.70
N GLN A 30 1.15 14.12 -11.06
CA GLN A 30 2.16 15.18 -11.02
C GLN A 30 2.56 15.45 -9.56
N PRO A 31 3.86 15.52 -9.21
CA PRO A 31 5.05 15.70 -10.07
C PRO A 31 5.75 14.40 -10.56
N GLU A 32 5.01 13.40 -11.02
CA GLU A 32 5.50 12.09 -11.50
C GLU A 32 6.22 11.26 -10.45
N MET A 33 5.77 11.37 -9.19
CA MET A 33 6.30 10.58 -8.09
C MET A 33 5.37 9.44 -7.64
N MET A 34 4.10 9.48 -8.04
CA MET A 34 3.14 8.39 -7.84
C MET A 34 2.78 7.77 -9.19
N TYR A 35 3.04 6.47 -9.32
CA TYR A 35 2.77 5.69 -10.51
C TYR A 35 1.56 4.79 -10.27
N GLU A 36 0.55 4.93 -11.11
CA GLU A 36 -0.52 3.95 -11.21
C GLU A 36 -0.22 2.98 -12.35
N ILE A 37 -0.18 1.69 -12.02
CA ILE A 37 0.22 0.65 -12.97
C ILE A 37 -0.88 -0.38 -13.05
N ASP A 38 -1.49 -0.53 -14.22
CA ASP A 38 -2.42 -1.61 -14.47
C ASP A 38 -1.65 -2.85 -14.92
N LEU A 39 -1.90 -3.96 -14.24
CA LEU A 39 -1.28 -5.25 -14.48
C LEU A 39 -2.35 -6.28 -14.83
N HIS A 40 -2.15 -7.02 -15.92
CA HIS A 40 -2.86 -8.27 -16.17
C HIS A 40 -2.11 -9.43 -15.52
N LEU A 41 -2.78 -10.18 -14.65
CA LEU A 41 -2.21 -11.29 -13.90
C LEU A 41 -2.96 -12.58 -14.27
N PRO A 42 -2.67 -13.20 -15.42
CA PRO A 42 -3.50 -14.28 -15.95
C PRO A 42 -3.56 -15.51 -15.06
N GLU A 43 -2.54 -15.78 -14.25
CA GLU A 43 -2.49 -16.96 -13.37
C GLU A 43 -3.09 -16.72 -11.99
N VAL A 44 -3.47 -15.48 -11.67
CA VAL A 44 -3.96 -15.10 -10.35
C VAL A 44 -5.47 -15.19 -10.30
N ASP A 45 -5.97 -16.05 -9.42
CA ASP A 45 -7.39 -16.13 -9.07
C ASP A 45 -7.73 -15.10 -7.98
N MET A 46 -8.14 -13.90 -8.42
CA MET A 46 -8.45 -12.78 -7.54
C MET A 46 -9.73 -12.99 -6.71
N ASN A 47 -10.56 -13.99 -7.02
CA ASN A 47 -11.71 -14.36 -6.16
C ASN A 47 -11.27 -14.85 -4.78
N LYS A 48 -10.05 -15.37 -4.68
CA LYS A 48 -9.49 -15.90 -3.43
C LYS A 48 -8.94 -14.81 -2.51
N TRP A 49 -8.92 -13.55 -2.96
CA TRP A 49 -8.47 -12.44 -2.13
C TRP A 49 -9.56 -12.08 -1.11
N ASN A 50 -9.46 -12.69 0.07
CA ASN A 50 -10.29 -12.43 1.25
C ASN A 50 -9.50 -11.74 2.38
N THR A 51 -8.26 -11.37 2.08
CA THR A 51 -7.33 -10.57 2.90
C THR A 51 -6.64 -9.59 1.97
N ILE A 52 -6.07 -8.51 2.51
CA ILE A 52 -5.41 -7.48 1.70
C ILE A 52 -4.18 -8.11 1.02
N PRO A 53 -4.21 -8.34 -0.31
CA PRO A 53 -3.18 -9.11 -0.99
C PRO A 53 -1.88 -8.32 -1.08
N ARG A 54 -0.76 -9.02 -1.22
CA ARG A 54 0.53 -8.43 -1.57
C ARG A 54 1.21 -9.28 -2.63
N LEU A 55 1.84 -8.61 -3.58
CA LEU A 55 2.67 -9.20 -4.62
C LEU A 55 4.11 -8.85 -4.28
N LYS A 56 4.95 -9.86 -4.07
CA LYS A 56 6.39 -9.66 -4.03
C LYS A 56 6.86 -9.64 -5.47
N CYS A 57 7.35 -8.51 -5.94
CA CYS A 57 7.84 -8.32 -7.29
C CYS A 57 9.37 -8.32 -7.30
N LYS A 58 9.98 -8.94 -8.31
CA LYS A 58 11.41 -8.83 -8.60
C LYS A 58 11.68 -7.51 -9.31
N VAL A 59 12.43 -6.62 -8.67
CA VAL A 59 12.68 -5.25 -9.15
C VAL A 59 14.10 -5.05 -9.67
N ALA A 60 15.04 -5.90 -9.27
CA ALA A 60 16.36 -6.03 -9.90
C ALA A 60 16.95 -7.43 -9.60
N GLU A 61 18.18 -7.69 -10.03
CA GLU A 61 18.86 -8.95 -9.69
C GLU A 61 18.96 -9.09 -8.16
N PHE A 62 18.35 -10.16 -7.63
CA PHE A 62 18.27 -10.45 -6.19
C PHE A 62 17.56 -9.38 -5.32
N GLU A 63 16.86 -8.44 -5.94
CA GLU A 63 16.15 -7.37 -5.26
C GLU A 63 14.64 -7.51 -5.46
N TYR A 64 13.91 -7.49 -4.36
CA TYR A 64 12.47 -7.74 -4.34
C TYR A 64 11.73 -6.69 -3.51
N ARG A 65 10.52 -6.31 -3.91
CA ARG A 65 9.68 -5.36 -3.18
C ARG A 65 8.24 -5.87 -3.10
N ASP A 66 7.59 -5.60 -1.98
CA ASP A 66 6.18 -5.96 -1.80
C ASP A 66 5.31 -4.78 -2.23
N TYR A 67 4.41 -5.02 -3.16
CA TYR A 67 3.40 -4.07 -3.62
C TYR A 67 2.01 -4.59 -3.33
N THR A 68 1.08 -3.68 -3.00
CA THR A 68 -0.32 -4.03 -2.74
C THR A 68 -1.17 -3.64 -3.93
N PRO A 69 -1.88 -4.59 -4.58
CA PRO A 69 -2.94 -4.27 -5.53
C PRO A 69 -3.98 -3.33 -4.89
N ALA A 70 -4.10 -2.11 -5.40
CA ALA A 70 -4.98 -1.07 -4.89
C ALA A 70 -6.45 -1.35 -5.23
N LYS A 71 -6.69 -1.88 -6.42
CA LYS A 71 -8.01 -2.31 -6.90
C LYS A 71 -7.86 -3.40 -7.94
N TRP A 72 -8.90 -4.18 -8.16
CA TRP A 72 -8.88 -5.23 -9.18
C TRP A 72 -10.24 -5.52 -9.80
N ASP A 73 -10.18 -6.03 -11.02
CA ASP A 73 -11.28 -6.61 -11.80
C ASP A 73 -11.00 -8.12 -11.92
N VAL A 74 -11.86 -8.90 -11.27
CA VAL A 74 -11.72 -10.36 -11.19
C VAL A 74 -11.91 -11.02 -12.56
N GLU A 75 -12.88 -10.57 -13.34
CA GLU A 75 -13.21 -11.16 -14.64
C GLU A 75 -12.09 -10.92 -15.64
N LYS A 76 -11.53 -9.70 -15.64
CA LYS A 76 -10.42 -9.35 -16.52
C LYS A 76 -9.06 -9.81 -16.01
N ARG A 77 -8.98 -10.28 -14.75
CA ARG A 77 -7.71 -10.56 -14.04
C ARG A 77 -6.74 -9.38 -14.07
N ILE A 78 -7.29 -8.17 -13.95
CA ILE A 78 -6.51 -6.93 -13.96
C ILE A 78 -6.50 -6.35 -12.56
N CYS A 79 -5.34 -5.90 -12.09
CA CYS A 79 -5.25 -5.10 -10.89
C CYS A 79 -4.45 -3.81 -11.15
N THR A 80 -4.70 -2.79 -10.34
CA THR A 80 -3.90 -1.55 -10.37
C THR A 80 -3.02 -1.50 -9.14
N MET A 81 -1.74 -1.20 -9.29
CA MET A 81 -0.83 -0.83 -8.20
C MET A 81 -0.66 0.68 -8.15
N LEU A 82 -0.47 1.22 -6.95
CA LEU A 82 -0.03 2.60 -6.71
C LEU A 82 1.34 2.54 -6.07
N ILE A 83 2.35 3.09 -6.74
CA ILE A 83 3.73 3.05 -6.29
C ILE A 83 4.29 4.46 -6.20
N GLU A 84 4.64 4.86 -4.99
CA GLU A 84 5.38 6.09 -4.72
C GLU A 84 6.88 5.84 -4.98
N THR A 85 7.51 6.79 -5.66
CA THR A 85 8.89 6.69 -6.17
C THR A 85 9.76 7.88 -5.77
N GLU A 86 9.32 8.63 -4.76
CA GLU A 86 10.05 9.75 -4.15
C GLU A 86 11.41 9.27 -3.61
N HIS A 87 11.44 8.10 -2.99
CA HIS A 87 12.66 7.57 -2.39
C HIS A 87 13.62 6.98 -3.43
N ASN A 88 14.92 7.07 -3.18
CA ASN A 88 15.94 6.43 -4.01
C ASN A 88 16.07 4.95 -3.63
N GLY A 89 15.79 4.06 -4.58
CA GLY A 89 15.96 2.62 -4.37
C GLY A 89 15.57 1.80 -5.60
N HIS A 90 15.90 0.49 -5.57
CA HIS A 90 15.64 -0.41 -6.69
C HIS A 90 14.16 -0.47 -7.10
N GLY A 91 13.23 -0.42 -6.14
CA GLY A 91 11.79 -0.39 -6.45
C GLY A 91 11.36 0.88 -7.19
N SER A 92 11.87 2.05 -6.79
CA SER A 92 11.59 3.33 -7.45
C SER A 92 12.22 3.38 -8.84
N ALA A 93 13.47 2.94 -8.98
CA ALA A 93 14.15 2.88 -10.26
C ALA A 93 13.45 1.91 -11.22
N TRP A 94 13.08 0.72 -10.75
CA TRP A 94 12.29 -0.24 -11.52
C TRP A 94 10.98 0.38 -12.00
N THR A 95 10.21 0.97 -11.08
CA THR A 95 8.91 1.60 -11.39
C THR A 95 9.02 2.70 -12.43
N LYS A 96 10.02 3.59 -12.29
CA LYS A 96 10.25 4.71 -13.23
C LYS A 96 10.60 4.25 -14.65
N ASN A 97 11.14 3.03 -14.80
CA ASN A 97 11.55 2.47 -16.07
C ASN A 97 10.51 1.52 -16.70
N LEU A 98 9.44 1.17 -15.99
CA LEU A 98 8.38 0.32 -16.55
C LEU A 98 7.68 1.01 -17.73
N GLN A 99 7.26 0.19 -18.69
CA GLN A 99 6.50 0.57 -19.87
C GLN A 99 5.33 -0.39 -20.09
N ALA A 100 4.31 0.07 -20.81
CA ALA A 100 3.24 -0.82 -21.26
C ALA A 100 3.82 -1.89 -22.19
N GLY A 101 3.41 -3.15 -22.00
CA GLY A 101 3.98 -4.31 -22.67
C GLY A 101 5.06 -5.04 -21.88
N ASP A 102 5.63 -4.41 -20.84
CA ASP A 102 6.62 -5.08 -19.99
C ASP A 102 6.03 -6.27 -19.25
N THR A 103 6.88 -7.27 -19.02
CA THR A 103 6.58 -8.42 -18.16
C THR A 103 7.24 -8.21 -16.79
N ILE A 104 6.48 -8.44 -15.73
CA ILE A 104 6.96 -8.43 -14.35
C ILE A 104 6.96 -9.85 -13.78
N LEU A 105 7.95 -10.16 -12.96
CA LEU A 105 8.00 -11.42 -12.22
C LEU A 105 7.57 -11.18 -10.78
N PHE A 106 6.65 -11.99 -10.29
CA PHE A 106 6.15 -11.87 -8.93
C PHE A 106 5.83 -13.21 -8.28
N ALA A 107 5.60 -13.16 -6.96
CA ALA A 107 5.09 -14.24 -6.16
C ALA A 107 4.06 -13.70 -5.14
N PRO A 108 3.10 -14.51 -4.69
CA PRO A 108 2.24 -14.16 -3.56
C PRO A 108 3.08 -13.85 -2.31
N ALA A 109 2.74 -12.79 -1.61
CA ALA A 109 3.38 -12.39 -0.37
C ALA A 109 2.41 -12.42 0.82
N HIS A 110 2.91 -12.06 2.02
CA HIS A 110 2.09 -12.07 3.22
C HIS A 110 0.95 -11.04 3.12
N ALA A 111 -0.28 -11.55 3.15
CA ALA A 111 -1.49 -10.74 3.10
C ALA A 111 -1.82 -10.15 4.49
N ALA A 112 -2.43 -8.96 4.51
CA ALA A 112 -2.85 -8.32 5.74
C ALA A 112 -4.32 -8.57 6.08
N GLN A 113 -4.61 -8.66 7.37
CA GLN A 113 -5.93 -9.03 7.87
C GLN A 113 -6.97 -7.92 7.69
N LEU A 114 -8.21 -8.33 7.44
CA LEU A 114 -9.40 -7.49 7.51
C LEU A 114 -9.87 -7.32 8.97
N PRO A 115 -10.66 -6.28 9.30
CA PRO A 115 -11.25 -6.14 10.62
C PRO A 115 -12.26 -7.27 10.87
N SER A 116 -12.16 -7.93 12.02
CA SER A 116 -12.99 -9.10 12.36
C SER A 116 -14.39 -8.75 12.87
N ARG A 117 -14.71 -7.46 13.06
CA ARG A 117 -16.02 -6.98 13.50
C ARG A 117 -16.43 -5.74 12.71
N PRO A 118 -17.72 -5.58 12.37
CA PRO A 118 -18.24 -4.34 11.78
C PRO A 118 -17.95 -3.10 12.62
N GLY A 119 -17.99 -1.95 11.97
CA GLY A 119 -17.81 -0.64 12.59
C GLY A 119 -16.79 0.22 11.87
N LYS A 120 -16.67 1.47 12.36
CA LYS A 120 -15.92 2.51 11.68
C LYS A 120 -14.42 2.21 11.68
N ILE A 121 -13.78 2.41 10.54
CA ILE A 121 -12.34 2.26 10.32
C ILE A 121 -11.69 3.62 10.14
N VAL A 122 -10.53 3.83 10.73
CA VAL A 122 -9.62 4.93 10.37
C VAL A 122 -8.27 4.39 9.91
N CYS A 123 -7.76 4.96 8.82
CA CYS A 123 -6.47 4.65 8.25
C CYS A 123 -5.53 5.85 8.33
N PHE A 124 -4.28 5.60 8.71
CA PHE A 124 -3.20 6.58 8.71
C PHE A 124 -2.02 6.01 7.94
N GLY A 125 -1.50 6.72 6.96
CA GLY A 125 -0.32 6.26 6.24
C GLY A 125 0.32 7.34 5.38
N ASP A 126 1.33 6.95 4.63
CA ASP A 126 1.96 7.76 3.59
C ASP A 126 1.53 7.30 2.18
N GLY A 127 2.12 7.86 1.12
CA GLY A 127 1.78 7.50 -0.26
C GLY A 127 1.98 6.01 -0.56
N SER A 128 2.98 5.36 0.05
CA SER A 128 3.19 3.91 -0.05
C SER A 128 2.03 3.07 0.51
N ALA A 129 1.19 3.63 1.38
CA ALA A 129 0.04 2.96 1.98
C ALA A 129 -1.25 3.03 1.15
N LEU A 130 -1.28 3.83 0.08
CA LEU A 130 -2.49 4.04 -0.72
C LEU A 130 -3.09 2.73 -1.25
N GLY A 131 -2.27 1.87 -1.85
CA GLY A 131 -2.73 0.59 -2.36
C GLY A 131 -3.33 -0.30 -1.26
N HIS A 132 -2.71 -0.29 -0.07
CA HIS A 132 -3.19 -1.07 1.07
C HIS A 132 -4.59 -0.63 1.54
N PHE A 133 -4.83 0.68 1.62
CA PHE A 133 -6.11 1.21 2.06
C PHE A 133 -7.20 1.10 1.00
N LEU A 134 -6.86 1.19 -0.29
CA LEU A 134 -7.81 0.96 -1.37
C LEU A 134 -8.20 -0.53 -1.48
N ALA A 135 -7.26 -1.44 -1.25
CA ALA A 135 -7.55 -2.87 -1.14
C ALA A 135 -8.50 -3.16 0.02
N LEU A 136 -8.24 -2.56 1.19
CA LEU A 136 -9.13 -2.64 2.35
C LEU A 136 -10.53 -2.14 1.98
N LYS A 137 -10.63 -0.97 1.32
CA LYS A 137 -11.90 -0.42 0.82
C LYS A 137 -12.63 -1.39 -0.11
N GLN A 138 -11.94 -2.01 -1.06
CA GLN A 138 -12.55 -2.97 -2.00
C GLN A 138 -13.02 -4.25 -1.31
N LEU A 139 -12.32 -4.70 -0.27
CA LEU A 139 -12.61 -5.94 0.46
C LEU A 139 -13.69 -5.80 1.54
N THR A 140 -14.21 -4.60 1.79
CA THR A 140 -15.13 -4.36 2.90
C THR A 140 -16.35 -3.54 2.48
N ASN A 141 -17.53 -3.93 2.97
CA ASN A 141 -18.77 -3.22 2.69
C ASN A 141 -18.80 -1.87 3.44
N ARG A 142 -19.08 -0.75 2.76
CA ARG A 142 -19.05 0.59 3.37
C ARG A 142 -20.20 0.87 4.34
N ASN A 143 -21.31 0.14 4.26
CA ASN A 143 -22.42 0.26 5.22
C ASN A 143 -22.05 -0.38 6.57
N GLU A 144 -21.35 -1.51 6.53
CA GLU A 144 -20.90 -2.23 7.74
C GLU A 144 -19.58 -1.68 8.29
N TYR A 145 -18.72 -1.21 7.38
CA TYR A 145 -17.40 -0.68 7.68
C TYR A 145 -17.26 0.73 7.08
N PRO A 146 -17.92 1.76 7.64
CA PRO A 146 -17.64 3.14 7.24
C PRO A 146 -16.16 3.44 7.46
N PHE A 147 -15.55 4.21 6.57
CA PHE A 147 -14.10 4.32 6.51
C PHE A 147 -13.66 5.76 6.27
N GLU A 148 -12.52 6.13 6.84
CA GLU A 148 -11.79 7.36 6.54
C GLU A 148 -10.29 7.04 6.44
N ALA A 149 -9.58 7.63 5.50
CA ALA A 149 -8.13 7.54 5.41
C ALA A 149 -7.49 8.92 5.45
N VAL A 150 -6.35 9.02 6.11
CA VAL A 150 -5.45 10.17 6.07
C VAL A 150 -4.12 9.71 5.51
N ILE A 151 -3.73 10.31 4.39
CA ILE A 151 -2.50 10.01 3.65
C ILE A 151 -1.59 11.23 3.73
N PHE A 152 -0.44 11.06 4.36
CA PHE A 152 0.64 12.03 4.32
C PHE A 152 1.39 11.89 2.99
N LEU A 153 1.64 13.01 2.31
CA LEU A 153 2.47 13.08 1.13
C LEU A 153 3.53 14.16 1.36
N ASN A 154 4.79 13.81 1.13
CA ASN A 154 5.91 14.74 1.30
C ASN A 154 6.10 15.67 0.09
N GLU A 155 5.15 15.67 -0.84
CA GLU A 155 5.17 16.46 -2.07
C GLU A 155 3.76 16.99 -2.35
N ASP A 156 3.70 18.10 -3.09
CA ASP A 156 2.45 18.72 -3.51
C ASP A 156 1.93 18.03 -4.79
N TYR A 157 1.14 16.99 -4.59
CA TYR A 157 0.58 16.21 -5.70
C TYR A 157 -0.65 16.88 -6.32
N THR A 158 -0.69 16.91 -7.66
CA THR A 158 -1.96 17.12 -8.37
C THR A 158 -2.70 15.79 -8.47
N LEU A 159 -3.66 15.58 -7.57
CA LEU A 159 -4.48 14.37 -7.56
C LEU A 159 -5.41 14.33 -8.77
N PRO A 160 -5.47 13.21 -9.51
CA PRO A 160 -6.41 13.08 -10.63
C PRO A 160 -7.86 13.21 -10.18
N ASP A 161 -8.69 13.90 -10.96
CA ASP A 161 -10.10 14.14 -10.60
C ASP A 161 -10.90 12.85 -10.44
N TYR A 162 -10.67 11.86 -11.31
CA TYR A 162 -11.32 10.56 -11.15
C TYR A 162 -10.96 9.88 -9.82
N PHE A 163 -9.75 10.11 -9.31
CA PHE A 163 -9.32 9.53 -8.04
C PHE A 163 -10.05 10.21 -6.90
N LYS A 164 -10.04 11.56 -6.86
CA LYS A 164 -10.74 12.35 -5.83
C LYS A 164 -12.23 12.02 -5.78
N ASN A 165 -12.89 11.98 -6.95
CA ASN A 165 -14.33 11.75 -7.05
C ASN A 165 -14.73 10.34 -6.61
N LYS A 166 -13.90 9.34 -6.88
CA LYS A 166 -14.16 7.95 -6.47
C LYS A 166 -13.77 7.65 -5.02
N ASN A 167 -12.95 8.50 -4.41
CA ASN A 167 -12.36 8.27 -3.09
C ASN A 167 -12.52 9.50 -2.15
N PRO A 168 -13.74 10.05 -1.95
CA PRO A 168 -13.96 11.23 -1.11
C PRO A 168 -13.60 11.01 0.38
N GLU A 169 -13.47 9.75 0.81
CA GLU A 169 -13.09 9.37 2.16
C GLU A 169 -11.57 9.41 2.43
N PHE A 170 -10.76 9.64 1.39
CA PHE A 170 -9.32 9.84 1.51
C PHE A 170 -9.00 11.32 1.65
N LYS A 171 -8.40 11.69 2.78
CA LYS A 171 -7.85 13.01 3.04
C LYS A 171 -6.35 12.97 2.80
N PHE A 172 -5.87 13.91 2.00
CA PHE A 172 -4.46 14.04 1.67
C PHE A 172 -3.86 15.23 2.42
N VAL A 173 -2.75 14.97 3.10
CA VAL A 173 -1.98 15.94 3.86
C VAL A 173 -0.66 16.12 3.12
N MET A 174 -0.63 17.10 2.23
CA MET A 174 0.55 17.45 1.44
C MET A 174 1.31 18.53 2.19
N MET A 175 2.44 18.15 2.78
CA MET A 175 3.27 19.06 3.57
C MET A 175 4.74 18.74 3.31
N PRO A 176 5.33 19.28 2.22
CA PRO A 176 6.71 19.02 1.87
C PRO A 176 7.68 19.38 3.01
N GLY A 177 8.56 18.44 3.35
CA GLY A 177 9.55 18.58 4.42
C GLY A 177 9.01 18.44 5.84
N ALA A 178 7.70 18.22 6.02
CA ALA A 178 7.12 18.00 7.34
C ALA A 178 7.38 16.58 7.86
N ASN A 179 7.31 16.42 9.17
CA ASN A 179 7.41 15.11 9.79
C ASN A 179 6.05 14.37 9.70
N SER A 180 6.03 13.24 8.99
CA SER A 180 4.81 12.45 8.80
C SER A 180 4.16 11.96 10.09
N LEU A 181 4.96 11.64 11.13
CA LEU A 181 4.43 11.23 12.43
C LEU A 181 3.70 12.39 13.11
N ASP A 182 4.31 13.57 13.16
CA ASP A 182 3.72 14.74 13.82
C ASP A 182 2.43 15.18 13.11
N SER A 183 2.46 15.23 11.77
CA SER A 183 1.29 15.56 10.96
C SER A 183 0.14 14.57 11.19
N LEU A 184 0.39 13.26 11.09
CA LEU A 184 -0.66 12.26 11.29
C LEU A 184 -1.14 12.20 12.75
N ASN A 185 -0.27 12.46 13.72
CA ASN A 185 -0.66 12.57 15.13
C ASN A 185 -1.64 13.73 15.34
N GLN A 186 -1.34 14.92 14.81
CA GLN A 186 -2.23 16.08 14.89
C GLN A 186 -3.61 15.78 14.29
N PHE A 187 -3.66 15.04 13.18
CA PHE A 187 -4.94 14.59 12.63
C PHE A 187 -5.68 13.64 13.56
N SER A 188 -4.96 12.73 14.23
CA SER A 188 -5.58 11.79 15.18
C SER A 188 -6.13 12.47 16.43
N GLU A 189 -5.53 13.56 16.89
CA GLU A 189 -5.99 14.34 18.05
C GLU A 189 -7.35 15.02 17.78
N ASN A 190 -7.62 15.35 16.52
CA ASN A 190 -8.90 15.94 16.08
C ASN A 190 -10.00 14.88 15.88
N LYS A 191 -9.77 13.62 16.25
CA LYS A 191 -10.72 12.51 16.09
C LYS A 191 -11.14 11.97 17.45
N ARG A 192 -12.43 11.66 17.58
CA ARG A 192 -12.94 10.89 18.72
C ARG A 192 -12.60 9.41 18.52
N MET A 193 -11.44 8.99 19.02
CA MET A 193 -10.90 7.64 18.78
C MET A 193 -11.80 6.49 19.24
N SER A 194 -12.72 6.74 20.17
CA SER A 194 -13.73 5.76 20.61
C SER A 194 -14.79 5.43 19.56
N ASP A 195 -14.89 6.19 18.46
CA ASP A 195 -15.84 5.94 17.37
C ASP A 195 -15.40 4.80 16.44
N TYR A 196 -14.12 4.42 16.52
CA TYR A 196 -13.53 3.46 15.59
C TYR A 196 -13.45 2.06 16.23
N THR A 197 -13.75 1.03 15.44
CA THR A 197 -13.59 -0.37 15.85
C THR A 197 -12.25 -0.95 15.40
N ALA A 198 -11.64 -0.36 14.35
CA ALA A 198 -10.34 -0.70 13.83
C ALA A 198 -9.53 0.54 13.40
N VAL A 199 -8.22 0.50 13.65
CA VAL A 199 -7.25 1.51 13.20
C VAL A 199 -6.20 0.80 12.35
N TYR A 200 -5.98 1.27 11.13
CA TYR A 200 -4.89 0.79 10.28
C TYR A 200 -3.81 1.86 10.17
N ILE A 201 -2.56 1.45 10.32
CA ILE A 201 -1.39 2.31 10.19
C ILE A 201 -0.41 1.61 9.24
N ALA A 202 -0.06 2.23 8.12
CA ALA A 202 0.82 1.61 7.14
C ALA A 202 1.75 2.62 6.47
N GLY A 203 2.94 2.17 6.04
CA GLY A 203 3.92 3.01 5.34
C GLY A 203 5.28 3.04 6.05
N PHE A 204 5.88 4.22 6.17
CA PHE A 204 7.19 4.46 6.77
C PHE A 204 7.29 3.91 8.20
N ILE A 205 8.24 3.01 8.45
CA ILE A 205 8.36 2.24 9.71
C ILE A 205 8.44 3.14 10.96
N PRO A 206 9.27 4.19 11.02
CA PRO A 206 9.28 5.11 12.16
C PRO A 206 7.94 5.81 12.41
N MET A 207 7.24 6.24 11.36
CA MET A 207 5.90 6.82 11.49
C MET A 207 4.89 5.77 12.01
N VAL A 208 4.89 4.57 11.43
CA VAL A 208 3.96 3.49 11.81
C VAL A 208 4.14 3.10 13.28
N THR A 209 5.39 2.91 13.70
CA THR A 209 5.72 2.51 15.07
C THR A 209 5.47 3.63 16.07
N GLY A 210 5.83 4.87 15.72
CA GLY A 210 5.58 6.06 16.53
C GLY A 210 4.08 6.31 16.74
N LEU A 211 3.30 6.35 15.68
CA LEU A 211 1.87 6.65 15.76
C LEU A 211 1.13 5.55 16.51
N ARG A 212 1.48 4.28 16.29
CA ARG A 212 0.95 3.16 17.09
C ARG A 212 1.21 3.36 18.59
N LYS A 213 2.41 3.81 18.96
CA LYS A 213 2.77 4.04 20.37
C LYS A 213 1.97 5.19 20.97
N ILE A 214 1.74 6.27 20.21
CA ILE A 214 0.93 7.41 20.65
C ILE A 214 -0.53 6.98 20.83
N LEU A 215 -1.13 6.36 19.83
CA LEU A 215 -2.53 5.93 19.86
C LEU A 215 -2.81 4.93 20.99
N LYS A 216 -1.89 4.01 21.28
CA LYS A 216 -2.02 3.07 22.41
C LYS A 216 -2.06 3.74 23.78
N LYS A 217 -1.56 4.98 23.91
CA LYS A 217 -1.64 5.75 25.17
C LYS A 217 -2.98 6.46 25.33
N ASN A 218 -3.82 6.52 24.30
CA ASN A 218 -5.14 7.12 24.39
C ASN A 218 -6.08 6.20 25.18
N PRO A 219 -6.56 6.61 26.37
CA PRO A 219 -7.39 5.75 27.23
C PRO A 219 -8.77 5.43 26.62
N TYR A 220 -9.20 6.21 25.62
CA TYR A 220 -10.48 6.02 24.95
C TYR A 220 -10.39 5.13 23.70
N LEU A 221 -9.19 4.69 23.33
CA LEU A 221 -9.01 3.81 22.18
C LEU A 221 -9.28 2.35 22.56
N THR A 222 -10.43 1.83 22.12
CA THR A 222 -10.78 0.39 22.23
C THR A 222 -10.62 -0.36 20.91
N ALA A 223 -10.26 0.35 19.83
CA ALA A 223 -10.09 -0.21 18.50
C ALA A 223 -8.89 -1.17 18.44
N LYS A 224 -9.00 -2.21 17.60
CA LYS A 224 -7.84 -3.03 17.24
C LYS A 224 -6.94 -2.22 16.30
N ILE A 225 -5.65 -2.12 16.63
CA ILE A 225 -4.64 -1.47 15.76
C ILE A 225 -3.94 -2.52 14.89
N PHE A 226 -4.03 -2.33 13.58
CA PHE A 226 -3.27 -3.04 12.55
C PHE A 226 -2.14 -2.12 12.09
N ALA A 227 -0.89 -2.56 12.23
CA ALA A 227 0.29 -1.75 11.92
C ALA A 227 1.22 -2.48 10.97
N HIS A 228 1.54 -1.86 9.84
CA HIS A 228 2.33 -2.46 8.75
C HIS A 228 3.42 -1.50 8.25
N GLY A 229 4.67 -1.77 8.62
CA GLY A 229 5.81 -1.07 8.04
C GLY A 229 6.13 -1.56 6.64
N PHE A 230 6.31 -0.66 5.69
CA PHE A 230 6.60 -0.96 4.29
C PHE A 230 8.03 -0.59 3.89
N TRP A 231 8.57 0.49 4.45
CA TRP A 231 9.90 0.99 4.14
C TRP A 231 10.49 1.75 5.34
N SER A 232 11.81 1.95 5.35
CA SER A 232 12.57 2.64 6.39
C SER A 232 13.80 3.31 5.82
#